data_AF-A0A518DZG0-F1
#
_entry.id   AF-A0A518DZG0-F1
#
_cell.length_a   1.000
_cell.length_b   1.000
_cell.length_c   1.000
_cell.angle_alpha   90.00
_cell.angle_beta   90.00
_cell.angle_gamma   90.00
#
_symmetry.space_group_name_H-M   'P 1'
#
loop_
_entity.id
_entity.type
_entity.pdbx_description
1 polymer ?
#
loop_
_entity_poly.entity_id
_entity_poly.type
_entity_poly.pdbx_seq_one_letter_code
_entity_poly.pdbx_strand_id
1 'polypeptide(L)'
;MNDQYRFDAVIHALPPSAATADCCPIEIQGEIVTTRAVDPTSLSTPFDCTFEEAGEKLEATPRLYFEPDGSFVWTNPGCQVDGILYDRNDRLIYVEVHGNCPAAFFDQFLTILGWPATPLLFQLPRHAVFLDETAFRQFASRRVSG
;
A
#
# COMPACT_ATOMS: atom_id res chain seq x y z
N MET A 1 -7.75 -5.08 -20.31
CA MET A 1 -6.50 -4.28 -20.28
C MET A 1 -5.68 -4.82 -19.13
N ASN A 2 -4.43 -5.22 -19.38
CA ASN A 2 -3.54 -5.62 -18.30
C ASN A 2 -2.98 -4.33 -17.69
N ASP A 3 -3.71 -3.77 -16.73
CA ASP A 3 -3.23 -2.60 -15.99
C ASP A 3 -2.04 -3.05 -15.15
N GLN A 4 -0.86 -2.55 -15.50
CA GLN A 4 0.36 -2.75 -14.75
C GLN A 4 0.52 -1.55 -13.81
N TYR A 5 1.01 -1.79 -12.61
CA TYR A 5 1.35 -0.76 -11.64
C TYR A 5 2.86 -0.71 -11.41
N ARG A 6 3.37 0.49 -11.13
CA ARG A 6 4.70 0.73 -10.57
C ARG A 6 4.58 1.70 -9.40
N PHE A 7 5.14 1.35 -8.26
CA PHE A 7 4.97 2.11 -7.02
C PHE A 7 6.16 2.02 -6.07
N ASP A 8 6.19 3.00 -5.17
CA ASP A 8 7.07 3.15 -4.00
C ASP A 8 6.17 3.85 -2.98
N ALA A 9 5.64 3.09 -2.02
CA ALA A 9 4.53 3.51 -1.18
C ALA A 9 4.58 2.91 0.22
N VAL A 10 3.94 3.61 1.16
CA VAL A 10 3.60 3.05 2.47
C VAL A 10 2.09 2.91 2.56
N ILE A 11 1.61 1.74 2.91
CA ILE A 11 0.19 1.42 3.01
C ILE A 11 -0.20 1.44 4.48
N HIS A 12 -1.20 2.24 4.79
CA HIS A 12 -1.80 2.38 6.12
C HIS A 12 -3.27 1.96 6.05
N ALA A 13 -3.83 1.48 7.16
CA ALA A 13 -5.28 1.46 7.32
C ALA A 13 -5.78 2.91 7.32
N LEU A 14 -6.88 3.21 6.62
CA LEU A 14 -7.42 4.56 6.53
C LEU A 14 -7.90 5.04 7.91
N PRO A 15 -7.27 6.07 8.51
CA PRO A 15 -7.73 6.59 9.78
C PRO A 15 -9.10 7.25 9.63
N PRO A 16 -9.99 7.17 10.63
CA PRO A 16 -11.30 7.83 10.58
C PRO A 16 -11.21 9.34 10.33
N SER A 17 -10.17 9.99 10.85
CA SER A 17 -9.90 11.42 10.62
C SER A 17 -9.57 11.74 9.16
N ALA A 18 -8.84 10.85 8.48
CA ALA A 18 -8.45 11.01 7.07
C ALA A 18 -9.62 10.70 6.10
N ALA A 19 -10.58 9.88 6.52
CA ALA A 19 -11.75 9.55 5.70
C ALA A 19 -12.61 10.79 5.38
N THR A 20 -12.66 11.74 6.31
CA THR A 20 -13.40 13.02 6.16
C THR A 20 -12.49 14.21 5.90
N ALA A 21 -11.18 14.01 5.77
CA ALA A 21 -10.24 15.09 5.58
C ALA A 21 -10.37 15.74 4.20
N ASP A 22 -9.95 17.01 4.13
CA ASP A 22 -9.95 17.76 2.89
C ASP A 22 -9.03 17.11 1.85
N CYS A 23 -9.53 17.11 0.61
CA CYS A 23 -8.78 16.67 -0.55
C CYS A 23 -8.13 17.89 -1.23
N CYS A 24 -6.82 17.82 -1.47
CA CYS A 24 -6.08 18.87 -2.14
C CYS A 24 -5.41 18.33 -3.42
N PRO A 25 -5.76 18.83 -4.62
CA PRO A 25 -5.03 18.48 -5.83
C PRO A 25 -3.66 19.14 -5.82
N ILE A 26 -2.62 18.36 -6.10
CA ILE A 26 -1.26 18.86 -6.30
C ILE A 26 -0.69 18.31 -7.60
N GLU A 27 0.33 18.98 -8.12
CA GLU A 27 1.07 18.50 -9.29
C GLU A 27 2.26 17.65 -8.85
N ILE A 28 2.33 16.41 -9.32
CA ILE A 28 3.46 15.49 -9.13
C ILE A 28 3.92 15.06 -10.51
N GLN A 29 5.13 15.46 -10.92
CA GLN A 29 5.72 15.05 -12.20
C GLN A 29 4.84 15.38 -13.44
N GLY A 30 4.17 16.53 -13.44
CA GLY A 30 3.27 16.95 -14.52
C GLY A 30 1.86 16.37 -14.43
N GLU A 31 1.56 15.58 -13.40
CA GLU A 31 0.26 14.96 -13.20
C GLU A 31 -0.46 15.59 -12.01
N ILE A 32 -1.74 15.92 -12.19
CA ILE A 32 -2.58 16.37 -11.08
C ILE A 32 -3.05 15.14 -10.31
N VAL A 33 -2.69 15.08 -9.03
CA VAL A 33 -3.05 14.00 -8.11
C VAL A 33 -3.79 14.59 -6.92
N THR A 34 -4.96 14.03 -6.62
CA THR A 34 -5.75 14.42 -5.45
C THR A 34 -5.18 13.76 -4.20
N THR A 35 -4.68 14.57 -3.28
CA THR A 35 -4.11 14.14 -2.00
C THR A 35 -5.10 14.32 -0.87
N ARG A 36 -4.88 13.62 0.24
CA ARG A 36 -5.62 13.79 1.50
C ARG A 36 -4.73 14.34 2.58
N ALA A 37 -5.27 15.29 3.35
CA ALA A 37 -4.63 15.72 4.59
C ALA A 37 -4.76 14.61 5.64
N VAL A 38 -3.67 14.35 6.38
CA VAL A 38 -3.61 13.33 7.42
C VAL A 38 -2.89 13.88 8.62
N ASP A 39 -3.48 13.72 9.80
CA ASP A 39 -2.82 14.03 11.07
C ASP A 39 -1.73 12.97 11.33
N PRO A 40 -0.45 13.36 11.52
CA PRO A 40 0.63 12.41 11.81
C PRO A 40 0.36 11.49 12.99
N THR A 41 -0.40 11.93 13.99
CA THR A 41 -0.76 11.08 15.15
C THR A 41 -1.69 9.94 14.77
N SER A 42 -2.46 10.10 13.69
CA SER A 42 -3.41 9.10 13.18
C SER A 42 -2.77 8.02 12.30
N LEU A 43 -1.50 8.19 11.89
CA LEU A 43 -0.74 7.17 11.15
C LEU A 43 -0.39 5.94 11.99
N SER A 44 -0.67 5.97 13.29
CA SER A 44 -0.58 4.81 14.18
C SER A 44 -1.88 4.00 14.28
N THR A 45 -2.87 4.30 13.42
CA THR A 45 -4.11 3.51 13.33
C THR A 45 -3.76 2.09 12.91
N PRO A 46 -4.04 1.07 13.74
CA PRO A 46 -3.71 -0.31 13.41
C PRO A 46 -4.63 -0.85 12.32
N PHE A 47 -4.13 -1.81 11.55
CA PHE A 47 -4.96 -2.71 10.77
C PHE A 47 -5.77 -3.64 11.68
N ASP A 48 -6.83 -4.23 11.14
CA ASP A 48 -7.63 -5.24 11.84
C ASP A 48 -6.86 -6.56 12.02
N CYS A 49 -5.85 -6.82 11.18
CA CYS A 49 -4.96 -7.97 11.30
C CYS A 49 -3.73 -7.70 12.17
N THR A 50 -3.20 -8.79 12.73
CA THR A 50 -1.91 -8.84 13.42
C THR A 50 -0.76 -9.01 12.43
N PHE A 51 0.48 -8.86 12.90
CA PHE A 51 1.67 -9.16 12.11
C PHE A 51 1.68 -10.65 11.70
N GLU A 52 1.36 -11.53 12.65
CA GLU A 52 1.36 -12.98 12.48
C GLU A 52 0.31 -13.42 11.46
N GLU A 53 -0.92 -12.91 11.54
CA GLU A 53 -1.98 -13.23 10.56
C GLU A 53 -1.64 -12.76 9.15
N ALA A 54 -0.96 -11.62 9.01
CA ALA A 54 -0.48 -11.15 7.71
C ALA A 54 0.70 -12.01 7.21
N GLY A 55 1.65 -12.34 8.10
CA GLY A 55 2.79 -13.22 7.83
C GLY A 55 2.38 -14.61 7.35
N GLU A 56 1.44 -15.26 8.04
CA GLU A 56 0.90 -16.58 7.65
C GLU A 56 0.31 -16.56 6.22
N LYS A 57 -0.42 -15.49 5.87
CA LYS A 57 -0.99 -15.32 4.53
C LYS A 57 0.10 -15.04 3.48
N LEU A 58 1.15 -14.29 3.83
CA LEU A 58 2.30 -14.06 2.96
C LEU A 58 3.04 -15.37 2.69
N GLU A 59 3.36 -16.15 3.72
CA GLU A 59 4.01 -17.47 3.59
C GLU A 59 3.19 -18.44 2.74
N ALA A 60 1.86 -18.39 2.85
CA ALA A 60 0.96 -19.20 2.03
C ALA A 60 0.85 -18.71 0.57
N THR A 61 1.34 -17.52 0.24
CA THR A 61 1.21 -16.94 -1.10
C THR A 61 2.25 -17.52 -2.07
N PRO A 62 1.82 -18.11 -3.20
CA PRO A 62 2.75 -18.72 -4.15
C PRO A 62 3.81 -17.74 -4.67
N ARG A 63 5.08 -18.19 -4.64
CA ARG A 63 6.27 -17.45 -5.10
C ARG A 63 6.54 -16.16 -4.33
N LEU A 64 5.92 -16.01 -3.17
CA LEU A 64 6.25 -15.00 -2.18
C LEU A 64 7.18 -15.63 -1.14
N TYR A 65 8.24 -14.92 -0.80
CA TYR A 65 9.14 -15.27 0.27
C TYR A 65 9.01 -14.23 1.37
N PHE A 66 8.76 -14.67 2.60
CA PHE A 66 8.54 -13.84 3.79
C PHE A 66 9.56 -14.26 4.85
N GLU A 67 10.15 -13.28 5.53
CA GLU A 67 11.06 -13.51 6.66
C GLU A 67 10.41 -13.06 7.99
N PRO A 68 10.79 -13.69 9.12
CA PRO A 68 10.25 -13.32 10.44
C PRO A 68 10.52 -11.87 10.87
N ASP A 69 11.43 -11.16 10.21
CA ASP A 69 11.71 -9.74 10.44
C ASP A 69 10.71 -8.81 9.75
N GLY A 70 9.72 -9.37 9.04
CA GLY A 70 8.67 -8.65 8.33
C GLY A 70 8.98 -8.38 6.87
N SER A 71 10.21 -8.63 6.41
CA SER A 71 10.59 -8.42 5.03
C SER A 71 9.96 -9.48 4.12
N PHE A 72 9.60 -9.08 2.90
CA PHE A 72 9.11 -10.00 1.89
C PHE A 72 9.51 -9.62 0.48
N VAL A 73 9.56 -10.62 -0.39
CA VAL A 73 9.75 -10.47 -1.82
C VAL A 73 8.77 -11.37 -2.56
N TRP A 74 8.00 -10.79 -3.48
CA TRP A 74 7.05 -11.50 -4.32
C TRP A 74 7.44 -11.41 -5.80
N THR A 75 7.73 -12.56 -6.40
CA THR A 75 8.24 -12.63 -7.78
C THR A 75 7.37 -13.52 -8.66
N ASN A 76 6.85 -12.94 -9.75
CA ASN A 76 6.09 -13.63 -10.79
C ASN A 76 6.47 -13.07 -12.16
N PRO A 77 6.16 -13.76 -13.28
CA PRO A 77 6.35 -13.17 -14.60
C PRO A 77 5.61 -11.82 -14.71
N GLY A 78 6.36 -10.73 -14.90
CA GLY A 78 5.81 -9.37 -14.94
C GLY A 78 5.48 -8.75 -13.56
N CYS A 79 5.94 -9.35 -12.46
CA CYS A 79 5.71 -8.86 -11.10
C CYS A 79 6.98 -9.02 -10.26
N GLN A 80 7.44 -7.93 -9.68
CA GLN A 80 8.50 -7.88 -8.69
C GLN A 80 8.07 -6.86 -7.65
N VAL A 81 7.67 -7.33 -6.47
CA VAL A 81 7.31 -6.48 -5.34
C VAL A 81 8.13 -6.90 -4.14
N ASP A 82 8.74 -5.93 -3.48
CA ASP A 82 9.43 -6.09 -2.21
C ASP A 82 8.79 -5.17 -1.18
N GLY A 83 8.92 -5.53 0.08
CA GLY A 83 8.34 -4.74 1.15
C GLY A 83 8.69 -5.25 2.53
N ILE A 84 8.16 -4.55 3.52
CA ILE A 84 8.36 -4.86 4.93
C ILE A 84 7.12 -4.49 5.74
N LEU A 85 6.68 -5.42 6.58
CA LEU A 85 5.59 -5.25 7.52
C LEU A 85 6.12 -4.59 8.79
N TYR A 86 5.40 -3.60 9.31
CA TYR A 86 5.71 -2.97 10.59
C TYR A 86 4.53 -3.06 11.53
N ASP A 87 4.79 -3.57 12.74
CA ASP A 87 3.79 -3.74 13.77
C ASP A 87 4.11 -2.91 15.03
N ARG A 88 3.09 -2.79 15.89
CA ARG A 88 3.23 -2.23 17.23
C ARG A 88 2.10 -2.76 18.10
N ASN A 89 2.46 -3.27 19.28
CA ASN A 89 1.50 -3.84 20.24
C ASN A 89 0.65 -4.95 19.60
N ASP A 90 1.30 -5.92 18.95
CA ASP A 90 0.69 -7.09 18.30
C ASP A 90 -0.30 -6.75 17.18
N ARG A 91 -0.16 -5.56 16.58
CA ARG A 91 -1.02 -5.09 15.49
C ARG A 91 -0.17 -4.54 14.36
N LEU A 92 -0.52 -4.94 13.13
CA LEU A 92 0.10 -4.36 11.95
C LEU A 92 -0.28 -2.86 11.90
N ILE A 93 0.69 -1.99 11.67
CA ILE A 93 0.49 -0.53 11.60
C ILE A 93 0.59 -0.05 10.17
N TYR A 94 1.64 -0.45 9.46
CA TYR A 94 1.83 -0.08 8.06
C TYR A 94 2.70 -1.10 7.34
N VAL A 95 2.65 -1.05 6.02
CA VAL A 95 3.50 -1.87 5.15
C VAL A 95 4.19 -0.97 4.14
N GLU A 96 5.51 -1.03 4.09
CA GLU A 96 6.26 -0.40 3.01
C GLU A 96 6.32 -1.36 1.83
N VAL A 97 6.04 -0.85 0.63
CA VAL A 97 6.04 -1.63 -0.59
C VAL A 97 6.69 -0.87 -1.74
N HIS A 98 7.51 -1.59 -2.50
CA HIS A 98 8.15 -1.10 -3.70
C HIS A 98 8.03 -2.14 -4.81
N GLY A 99 7.92 -1.65 -6.05
CA GLY A 99 8.11 -2.47 -7.22
C GLY A 99 7.05 -2.27 -8.29
N ASN A 100 6.73 -3.35 -8.97
CA ASN A 100 5.78 -3.36 -10.07
C ASN A 100 5.04 -4.69 -10.15
N CYS A 101 3.76 -4.64 -10.49
CA CYS A 101 2.95 -5.83 -10.68
C CYS A 101 1.69 -5.51 -11.49
N PRO A 102 1.01 -6.52 -12.07
CA PRO A 102 -0.33 -6.36 -12.59
C PRO A 102 -1.31 -5.97 -11.46
N ALA A 103 -2.34 -5.20 -11.78
CA ALA A 103 -3.35 -4.75 -10.82
C ALA A 103 -3.98 -5.91 -10.03
N ALA A 104 -4.21 -7.06 -10.66
CA ALA A 104 -4.76 -8.25 -10.00
C ALA A 104 -3.81 -8.84 -8.93
N PHE A 105 -2.49 -8.77 -9.15
CA PHE A 105 -1.51 -9.18 -8.13
C PHE A 105 -1.52 -8.18 -6.98
N PHE A 106 -1.61 -6.89 -7.28
CA PHE A 106 -1.74 -5.87 -6.26
C PHE A 106 -2.98 -6.10 -5.39
N ASP A 107 -4.14 -6.37 -5.99
CA ASP A 107 -5.36 -6.68 -5.26
C ASP A 107 -5.19 -7.89 -4.34
N GLN A 108 -4.58 -8.97 -4.83
CA GLN A 108 -4.27 -10.15 -4.00
C GLN A 108 -3.41 -9.77 -2.79
N PHE A 109 -2.38 -8.94 -2.98
CA PHE A 109 -1.58 -8.46 -1.86
C PHE A 109 -2.41 -7.61 -0.88
N LEU A 110 -3.24 -6.69 -1.35
CA LEU A 110 -4.08 -5.86 -0.47
C LEU A 110 -5.06 -6.72 0.36
N THR A 111 -5.56 -7.84 -0.17
CA THR A 111 -6.44 -8.74 0.60
C THR A 111 -5.77 -9.34 1.83
N ILE A 112 -4.44 -9.48 1.82
CA ILE A 112 -3.66 -9.93 2.99
C ILE A 112 -3.85 -8.95 4.15
N LEU A 113 -3.90 -7.66 3.82
CA LEU A 113 -4.07 -6.53 4.75
C LEU A 113 -5.53 -6.27 5.16
N GLY A 114 -6.48 -7.10 4.71
CA GLY A 114 -7.90 -6.94 5.04
C GLY A 114 -8.72 -6.11 4.04
N TRP A 115 -8.13 -5.67 2.93
CA TRP A 115 -8.89 -5.09 1.82
C TRP A 115 -9.86 -6.13 1.21
N PRO A 116 -11.07 -5.74 0.78
CA PRO A 116 -11.63 -4.39 0.74
C PRO A 116 -12.39 -3.97 2.01
N ALA A 117 -12.44 -4.81 3.04
CA ALA A 117 -13.17 -4.50 4.28
C ALA A 117 -12.50 -3.38 5.08
N THR A 118 -11.16 -3.38 5.11
CA THR A 118 -10.35 -2.30 5.68
C THR A 118 -10.01 -1.30 4.56
N PRO A 119 -10.55 -0.06 4.58
CA PRO A 119 -10.16 0.95 3.61
C PRO A 119 -8.70 1.35 3.81
N LEU A 120 -8.00 1.66 2.71
CA LEU A 120 -6.56 1.88 2.71
C LEU A 120 -6.19 3.32 2.36
N LEU A 121 -5.07 3.76 2.93
CA LEU A 121 -4.42 5.03 2.67
C LEU A 121 -2.98 4.77 2.19
N PHE A 122 -2.57 5.45 1.12
CA PHE A 122 -1.28 5.23 0.49
C PHE A 122 -0.43 6.49 0.61
N GLN A 123 0.68 6.40 1.33
CA GLN A 123 1.68 7.45 1.37
C GLN A 123 2.65 7.30 0.20
N LEU A 124 2.98 8.41 -0.46
CA LEU A 124 4.09 8.49 -1.40
C LEU A 124 5.30 9.13 -0.69
N PRO A 125 6.29 8.36 -0.20
CA PRO A 125 7.36 8.88 0.66
C PRO A 125 8.12 10.05 0.05
N ARG A 126 8.47 9.93 -1.24
CA ARG A 126 9.24 10.94 -1.99
C ARG A 126 8.53 12.28 -2.15
N HIS A 127 7.21 12.29 -2.01
CA HIS A 127 6.37 13.48 -2.20
C HIS A 127 5.72 13.94 -0.88
N ALA A 128 5.90 13.19 0.21
CA ALA A 128 5.31 13.46 1.52
C ALA A 128 3.79 13.70 1.46
N VAL A 129 3.09 12.95 0.61
CA VAL A 129 1.64 13.08 0.42
C VAL A 129 0.93 11.75 0.61
N PHE A 130 -0.36 11.83 0.92
CA PHE A 130 -1.24 10.68 1.10
C PHE A 130 -2.33 10.67 0.05
N LEU A 131 -2.62 9.49 -0.48
CA LEU A 131 -3.61 9.21 -1.51
C LEU A 131 -4.62 8.21 -0.97
N ASP A 132 -5.88 8.33 -1.39
CA ASP A 132 -6.78 7.19 -1.29
C ASP A 132 -6.49 6.16 -2.37
N GLU A 133 -7.18 5.01 -2.28
CA GLU A 133 -7.03 3.91 -3.22
C GLU A 133 -7.25 4.34 -4.69
N THR A 134 -8.25 5.18 -4.97
CA THR A 134 -8.56 5.59 -6.35
C THR A 134 -7.43 6.44 -6.92
N ALA A 135 -6.98 7.45 -6.17
CA ALA A 135 -5.88 8.32 -6.57
C ALA A 135 -4.56 7.55 -6.69
N PHE A 136 -4.29 6.62 -5.76
CA PHE A 136 -3.09 5.78 -5.81
C PHE A 136 -3.06 4.88 -7.05
N ARG A 137 -4.16 4.19 -7.37
CA ARG A 137 -4.22 3.30 -8.55
C ARG A 137 -4.03 4.07 -9.86
N GLN A 138 -4.59 5.27 -9.97
CA GLN A 138 -4.39 6.15 -11.12
C GLN A 138 -2.93 6.60 -11.23
N PHE A 139 -2.30 6.94 -10.11
CA PHE A 139 -0.90 7.32 -10.07
C PHE A 139 0.02 6.15 -10.44
N ALA A 140 -0.21 4.96 -9.85
CA ALA A 140 0.62 3.78 -10.04
C ALA A 140 0.55 3.21 -11.47
N SER A 141 -0.60 3.33 -12.16
CA SER A 141 -0.74 2.88 -13.55
C SER A 141 0.02 3.77 -14.55
N ARG A 142 0.07 5.08 -14.30
CA ARG A 142 0.79 6.03 -15.17
C ARG A 142 2.31 5.87 -15.09
N ARG A 143 2.83 5.36 -13.97
CA ARG A 143 4.26 5.10 -13.76
C ARG A 143 4.84 3.96 -14.59
N VAL A 144 4.01 3.20 -15.30
CA VAL A 144 4.47 2.17 -16.24
C VAL A 144 4.79 2.75 -17.62
N SER A 145 4.22 3.91 -17.96
CA SER A 145 4.35 4.54 -19.27
C SER A 145 5.50 5.55 -19.39
N GLY A 146 6.35 5.66 -18.36
CA GLY A 146 7.44 6.64 -18.26
C GLY A 146 8.80 6.04 -17.96
#